data_AF-A0A7J7VHQ3-F1
#
_entry.id   AF-A0A7J7VHQ3-F1
#
_cell.length_a   1.000
_cell.length_b   1.000
_cell.length_c   1.000
_cell.angle_alpha   90.00
_cell.angle_beta   90.00
_cell.angle_gamma   90.00
#
_symmetry.space_group_name_H-M   'P 1'
#
loop_
_entity.id
_entity.type
_entity.pdbx_description
1 polymer ?
#
loop_
_entity_poly.entity_id
_entity_poly.type
_entity_poly.pdbx_seq_one_letter_code
_entity_poly.pdbx_strand_id
1 'polypeptide(L)'
;MTDSECEENASLTKIIIYTYKDSYPRGMAVSLSVKCPDMLTLSCMNKDISFKKMSPPADINDEKSDIIFFMRSVPGSYNKMRFESSLYEGYFLACKKEGDLFKLILKEKDIDWDDSVMFTVDDKELNIKIS
;
A
#
# COMPACT_ATOMS: atom_id res chain seq x y z
N MET A 1 -2.13 0.14 -18.34
CA MET A 1 -1.01 -0.68 -18.80
C MET A 1 -1.57 -2.06 -19.10
N THR A 2 -1.20 -2.65 -20.23
CA THR A 2 -1.42 -4.07 -20.52
C THR A 2 -0.46 -4.93 -19.69
N ASP A 3 -0.72 -6.22 -19.58
CA ASP A 3 0.17 -7.14 -18.84
C ASP A 3 1.61 -7.11 -19.40
N SER A 4 1.77 -7.04 -20.73
CA SER A 4 3.08 -6.93 -21.39
C SER A 4 3.81 -5.64 -21.00
N GLU A 5 3.11 -4.50 -20.99
CA GLU A 5 3.68 -3.21 -20.57
C GLU A 5 4.11 -3.25 -19.09
N CYS A 6 3.36 -3.96 -18.23
CA CYS A 6 3.73 -4.14 -16.83
C CYS A 6 5.01 -4.96 -16.67
N GLU A 7 5.21 -6.01 -17.47
CA GLU A 7 6.41 -6.85 -17.46
C GLU A 7 7.64 -6.08 -17.97
N GLU A 8 7.50 -5.34 -19.06
CA GLU A 8 8.58 -4.48 -19.61
C GLU A 8 9.02 -3.41 -18.59
N ASN A 9 8.09 -2.91 -17.78
CA ASN A 9 8.34 -1.90 -16.76
C ASN A 9 8.47 -2.47 -15.34
N ALA A 10 8.75 -3.78 -15.19
CA ALA A 10 8.71 -4.49 -13.90
C ALA A 10 9.48 -3.80 -12.76
N SER A 11 10.60 -3.14 -13.06
CA SER A 11 11.38 -2.39 -12.06
C SER A 11 10.62 -1.24 -11.41
N LEU A 12 9.67 -0.63 -12.14
CA LEU A 12 8.85 0.50 -11.71
C LEU A 12 7.42 0.08 -11.31
N THR A 13 6.94 -1.04 -11.82
CA THR A 13 5.54 -1.50 -11.66
C THR A 13 5.38 -2.56 -10.59
N LYS A 14 6.44 -3.28 -10.19
CA LYS A 14 6.37 -4.28 -9.11
C LYS A 14 6.50 -3.62 -7.73
N ILE A 15 5.45 -3.70 -6.94
CA ILE A 15 5.45 -3.34 -5.52
C ILE A 15 5.73 -4.57 -4.68
N ILE A 16 6.68 -4.47 -3.76
CA ILE A 16 7.02 -5.48 -2.76
C ILE A 16 6.19 -5.18 -1.51
N ILE A 17 5.32 -6.12 -1.14
CA ILE A 17 4.50 -6.04 0.07
C ILE A 17 5.19 -6.83 1.18
N TYR A 18 5.66 -6.14 2.21
CA TYR A 18 6.19 -6.77 3.43
C TYR A 18 5.07 -6.86 4.45
N THR A 19 4.88 -8.03 5.04
CA THR A 19 3.88 -8.28 6.08
C THR A 19 4.52 -8.23 7.45
N TYR A 20 3.78 -7.71 8.43
CA TYR A 20 4.21 -7.60 9.81
C TYR A 20 3.21 -8.29 10.73
N LYS A 21 3.73 -8.89 11.80
CA LYS A 21 2.89 -9.45 12.86
C LYS A 21 2.44 -8.33 13.79
N ASP A 22 1.17 -7.96 13.71
CA ASP A 22 0.56 -7.01 14.66
C ASP A 22 0.07 -7.75 15.91
N SER A 23 0.28 -7.15 17.08
CA SER A 23 -0.25 -7.65 18.36
C SER A 23 -1.76 -7.39 18.51
N TYR A 24 -2.30 -6.43 17.75
CA TYR A 24 -3.72 -6.08 17.73
C TYR A 24 -4.30 -6.14 16.31
N PRO A 25 -4.95 -7.25 15.92
CA PRO A 25 -5.33 -7.50 14.53
C PRO A 25 -6.47 -6.57 14.09
N ARG A 26 -6.11 -5.45 13.45
CA ARG A 26 -7.04 -4.53 12.77
C ARG A 26 -7.13 -4.80 11.26
N GLY A 27 -6.26 -5.65 10.75
CA GLY A 27 -6.07 -5.98 9.33
C GLY A 27 -4.68 -6.57 9.16
N MET A 28 -4.28 -6.92 7.94
CA MET A 28 -2.91 -7.36 7.70
C MET A 28 -2.00 -6.12 7.66
N ALA A 29 -1.13 -5.97 8.66
CA ALA A 29 -0.17 -4.88 8.68
C ALA A 29 0.88 -5.08 7.59
N VAL A 30 1.02 -4.10 6.71
CA VAL A 30 1.95 -4.16 5.58
C VAL A 30 2.72 -2.86 5.38
N SER A 31 3.91 -2.96 4.79
CA SER A 31 4.60 -1.83 4.15
C SER A 31 4.77 -2.11 2.67
N LEU A 32 4.62 -1.08 1.85
CA LEU A 32 4.71 -1.16 0.39
C LEU A 32 6.05 -0.55 -0.05
N SER A 33 6.85 -1.29 -0.80
CA SER A 33 8.16 -0.82 -1.28
C SER A 33 8.35 -1.07 -2.76
N VAL A 34 9.24 -0.31 -3.40
CA VAL A 34 9.70 -0.54 -4.78
C VAL A 34 11.22 -0.57 -4.81
N LYS A 35 11.80 -1.42 -5.66
CA LYS A 35 13.25 -1.53 -5.85
C LYS A 35 13.67 -0.78 -7.11
N CYS A 36 14.12 0.47 -6.95
CA CYS A 36 14.63 1.31 -8.03
C CYS A 36 15.95 1.96 -7.60
N PRO A 37 17.06 1.66 -8.29
CA PRO A 37 18.33 1.13 -7.74
C PRO A 37 18.42 0.87 -6.22
N ASP A 38 17.94 1.79 -5.40
CA ASP A 38 17.76 1.67 -3.96
C ASP A 38 16.39 1.06 -3.59
N MET A 39 16.23 0.68 -2.32
CA MET A 39 14.90 0.38 -1.79
C MET A 39 14.19 1.69 -1.44
N LEU A 40 12.95 1.84 -1.90
CA LEU A 40 12.08 2.94 -1.55
C LEU A 40 10.82 2.40 -0.89
N THR A 41 10.46 2.89 0.29
CA THR A 41 9.27 2.48 1.03
C THR A 41 8.25 3.62 1.05
N LEU A 42 6.98 3.29 0.81
CA LEU A 42 5.86 4.21 0.83
C LEU A 42 5.63 4.74 2.26
N SER A 43 5.51 6.06 2.38
CA SER A 43 5.22 6.77 3.62
C SER A 43 4.02 7.69 3.40
N CYS A 44 3.21 7.82 4.45
CA CYS A 44 2.09 8.77 4.53
C CYS A 44 2.35 9.91 5.54
N MET A 45 3.61 10.18 5.89
CA MET A 45 3.97 11.22 6.86
C MET A 45 3.29 12.56 6.51
N ASN A 46 2.75 13.25 7.52
CA ASN A 46 1.97 14.49 7.35
C ASN A 46 0.74 14.38 6.42
N LYS A 47 0.18 13.18 6.22
CA LYS A 47 -0.89 12.86 5.26
C LYS A 47 -0.49 13.00 3.79
N ASP A 48 0.80 13.13 3.50
CA ASP A 48 1.34 13.19 2.15
C ASP A 48 1.93 11.84 1.74
N ILE A 49 1.55 11.34 0.58
CA ILE A 49 2.12 10.10 0.03
C ILE A 49 3.45 10.41 -0.64
N SER A 50 4.50 9.73 -0.17
CA SER A 50 5.84 9.84 -0.72
C SER A 50 6.61 8.52 -0.60
N PHE A 51 7.61 8.33 -1.46
CA PHE A 51 8.55 7.24 -1.34
C PHE A 51 9.80 7.72 -0.59
N LYS A 52 10.10 7.09 0.55
CA LYS A 52 11.32 7.34 1.33
C LYS A 52 12.41 6.35 0.91
N LYS A 53 13.64 6.84 0.74
CA LYS A 53 14.81 5.99 0.47
C LYS A 53 15.20 5.24 1.75
N MET A 54 14.60 4.08 1.96
CA MET A 54 14.85 3.18 3.07
C MET A 54 14.41 1.76 2.70
N SER A 55 15.00 0.78 3.37
CA SER A 55 14.41 -0.56 3.42
C SER A 55 13.37 -0.60 4.54
N PRO A 56 12.28 -1.37 4.38
CA PRO A 56 11.37 -1.63 5.48
C PRO A 56 12.14 -2.29 6.64
N PRO A 57 11.95 -1.84 7.89
CA PRO A 57 12.61 -2.43 9.05
C PRO A 57 12.11 -3.87 9.28
N ALA A 58 12.90 -4.70 9.95
CA ALA A 58 12.46 -6.05 10.33
C ALA A 58 11.35 -6.01 11.39
N ASP A 59 11.49 -5.11 12.35
CA ASP A 59 10.58 -4.94 13.48
C ASP A 59 10.19 -3.46 13.64
N ILE A 60 8.95 -3.23 14.09
CA ILE A 60 8.43 -1.90 14.43
C ILE A 60 7.88 -1.99 15.84
N ASN A 61 8.47 -1.21 16.75
CA ASN A 61 8.14 -1.26 18.18
C ASN A 61 6.89 -0.42 18.53
N ASP A 62 6.51 0.51 17.65
CA ASP A 62 5.37 1.39 17.85
C ASP A 62 4.10 0.79 17.24
N GLU A 63 2.95 1.00 17.88
CA GLU A 63 1.64 0.53 17.37
C GLU A 63 1.18 1.24 16.09
N LYS A 64 1.84 2.35 15.73
CA LYS A 64 1.52 3.20 14.58
C LYS A 64 2.80 3.60 13.87
N SER A 65 2.77 3.64 12.54
CA SER A 65 3.91 4.06 11.73
C SER A 65 3.44 4.67 10.41
N ASP A 66 4.13 5.70 9.94
CA ASP A 66 3.82 6.34 8.67
C ASP A 66 4.07 5.44 7.44
N ILE A 67 4.80 4.34 7.61
CA ILE A 67 5.06 3.36 6.54
C ILE A 67 4.17 2.10 6.62
N ILE A 68 3.35 1.98 7.66
CA ILE A 68 2.46 0.83 7.87
C ILE A 68 1.03 1.16 7.48
N PHE A 69 0.47 0.26 6.67
CA PHE A 69 -0.92 0.26 6.25
C PHE A 69 -1.59 -1.07 6.65
N PHE A 70 -2.85 -1.01 7.05
CA PHE A 70 -3.68 -2.19 7.23
C PHE A 70 -4.37 -2.55 5.91
N MET A 71 -3.88 -3.62 5.29
CA MET A 71 -4.50 -4.24 4.12
C MET A 71 -5.73 -5.04 4.54
N ARG A 72 -6.88 -4.74 3.94
CA ARG A 72 -8.17 -5.39 4.22
C ARG A 72 -8.92 -5.68 2.94
N SER A 73 -9.63 -6.81 2.87
CA SER A 73 -10.57 -7.09 1.79
C SER A 73 -11.81 -6.20 1.88
N VAL A 74 -12.38 -5.85 0.72
CA VAL A 74 -13.64 -5.12 0.65
C VAL A 74 -14.81 -6.12 0.80
N PRO A 75 -15.73 -5.93 1.76
CA PRO A 75 -16.89 -6.82 1.89
C PRO A 75 -17.69 -6.95 0.58
N GLY A 76 -18.04 -8.18 0.21
CA GLY A 76 -18.76 -8.46 -1.03
C GLY A 76 -17.89 -8.53 -2.29
N SER A 77 -16.56 -8.40 -2.18
CA SER A 77 -15.62 -8.59 -3.29
C SER A 77 -14.49 -9.54 -2.89
N TYR A 78 -14.11 -10.44 -3.80
CA TYR A 78 -13.07 -11.44 -3.56
C TYR A 78 -11.65 -10.96 -3.88
N ASN A 79 -11.51 -9.89 -4.67
CA ASN A 79 -10.22 -9.43 -5.19
C ASN A 79 -9.92 -7.95 -4.92
N LYS A 80 -10.85 -7.22 -4.30
CA LYS A 80 -10.66 -5.81 -3.96
C LYS A 80 -10.11 -5.66 -2.54
N MET A 81 -9.07 -4.86 -2.43
CA MET A 81 -8.35 -4.56 -1.20
C MET A 81 -8.39 -3.05 -0.92
N ARG A 82 -8.32 -2.68 0.35
CA ARG A 82 -8.12 -1.31 0.84
C ARG A 82 -6.89 -1.29 1.73
N PHE A 83 -6.22 -0.14 1.76
CA PHE A 83 -5.03 0.08 2.57
C PHE A 83 -5.26 1.28 3.48
N GLU A 84 -5.56 1.03 4.74
CA GLU A 84 -5.77 2.08 5.74
C GLU A 84 -4.44 2.46 6.39
N SER A 85 -4.17 3.74 6.62
CA SER A 85 -2.99 4.17 7.36
C SER A 85 -3.05 3.70 8.82
N SER A 86 -1.96 3.14 9.34
CA SER A 86 -1.86 2.88 10.79
C SER A 86 -1.67 4.15 11.61
N LEU A 87 -1.10 5.20 11.01
CA LEU A 87 -0.85 6.48 11.66
C LEU A 87 -2.11 7.36 11.71
N TYR A 88 -2.89 7.39 10.63
CA TYR A 88 -4.10 8.20 10.49
C TYR A 88 -5.33 7.31 10.30
N GLU A 89 -6.04 7.05 11.39
CA GLU A 89 -7.26 6.23 11.38
C GLU A 89 -8.33 6.84 10.47
N GLY A 90 -9.00 5.99 9.67
CA GLY A 90 -10.01 6.43 8.70
C GLY A 90 -9.44 7.00 7.39
N TYR A 91 -8.11 7.09 7.25
CA TYR A 91 -7.45 7.52 6.01
C TYR A 91 -6.91 6.33 5.23
N PHE A 92 -7.17 6.31 3.93
CA PHE A 92 -6.86 5.22 3.02
C PHE A 92 -5.99 5.69 1.87
N LEU A 93 -5.18 4.78 1.32
CA LEU A 93 -4.61 4.97 -0.01
C LEU A 93 -5.76 5.11 -1.01
N ALA A 94 -5.63 6.07 -1.93
CA ALA A 94 -6.62 6.32 -2.97
C ALA A 94 -5.95 6.74 -4.28
N CYS A 95 -6.63 6.46 -5.39
CA CYS A 95 -6.29 6.99 -6.71
C CYS A 95 -7.08 8.26 -6.99
N LYS A 96 -6.40 9.37 -7.28
CA LYS A 96 -7.04 10.64 -7.64
C LYS A 96 -6.54 11.13 -8.99
N LYS A 97 -7.47 11.51 -9.87
CA LYS A 97 -7.14 12.18 -11.13
C LYS A 97 -6.80 13.66 -10.86
N GLU A 98 -5.65 14.10 -11.34
CA GLU A 98 -5.21 15.50 -11.30
C GLU A 98 -4.72 15.91 -12.69
N GLY A 99 -5.56 16.66 -13.42
CA GLY A 99 -5.34 16.91 -14.85
C GLY A 99 -5.34 15.60 -15.63
N ASP A 100 -4.25 15.34 -16.36
CA ASP A 100 -4.07 14.12 -17.15
C ASP A 100 -3.36 12.99 -16.37
N LEU A 101 -2.99 13.23 -15.10
CA LEU A 101 -2.29 12.26 -14.27
C LEU A 101 -3.24 11.58 -13.29
N PHE A 102 -2.96 10.32 -12.96
CA PHE A 102 -3.55 9.60 -11.84
C PHE A 102 -2.51 9.45 -10.75
N LYS A 103 -2.77 10.04 -9.57
CA LYS A 103 -1.86 10.04 -8.44
C LYS A 103 -2.36 9.13 -7.33
N LEU A 104 -1.42 8.44 -6.70
CA LEU A 104 -1.64 7.79 -5.41
C LEU A 104 -1.61 8.86 -4.31
N ILE A 105 -2.65 8.94 -3.51
CA ILE A 105 -2.82 9.92 -2.42
C ILE A 105 -3.30 9.22 -1.14
N LEU A 106 -3.29 9.96 -0.04
CA LEU A 106 -3.99 9.58 1.18
C LEU A 106 -5.31 10.37 1.27
N LYS A 107 -6.42 9.69 1.52
CA LYS A 107 -7.75 10.29 1.56
C LYS A 107 -8.56 9.77 2.74
N GLU A 108 -9.30 10.64 3.41
CA GLU A 108 -10.29 10.25 4.41
C GLU A 108 -11.46 9.52 3.75
N LYS A 109 -11.96 8.45 4.36
CA LYS A 109 -13.11 7.71 3.81
C LYS A 109 -14.39 8.54 3.94
N ASP A 110 -14.76 9.21 2.85
CA ASP A 110 -15.96 10.07 2.79
C ASP A 110 -17.27 9.27 2.65
N ILE A 111 -17.30 8.20 1.84
CA ILE A 111 -18.54 7.46 1.47
C ILE A 111 -18.26 5.95 1.39
N ASP A 112 -19.24 5.11 1.75
CA ASP A 112 -19.11 3.64 1.76
C ASP A 112 -18.81 3.02 0.38
N TRP A 113 -19.19 3.70 -0.72
CA TRP A 113 -19.00 3.29 -2.12
C TRP A 113 -17.91 4.09 -2.85
N ASP A 114 -16.86 4.49 -2.14
CA ASP A 114 -15.70 5.10 -2.80
C ASP A 114 -14.83 4.03 -3.47
N ASP A 115 -14.96 3.88 -4.79
CA ASP A 115 -14.11 2.97 -5.59
C ASP A 115 -12.65 3.47 -5.66
N SER A 116 -12.37 4.75 -5.41
CA SER A 116 -11.01 5.30 -5.53
C SER A 116 -10.03 4.73 -4.51
N VAL A 117 -10.53 4.21 -3.38
CA VAL A 117 -9.73 3.55 -2.34
C VAL A 117 -9.60 2.03 -2.55
N MET A 118 -10.19 1.48 -3.61
CA MET A 118 -10.19 0.05 -3.88
C MET A 118 -9.11 -0.31 -4.90
N PHE A 119 -8.30 -1.30 -4.57
CA PHE A 119 -7.23 -1.79 -5.42
C PHE A 119 -7.39 -3.28 -5.66
N THR A 120 -6.96 -3.75 -6.82
CA THR A 120 -6.69 -5.17 -7.07
C THR A 120 -5.22 -5.44 -6.80
N VAL A 121 -4.93 -6.50 -6.05
CA VAL A 121 -3.55 -6.98 -5.84
C VAL A 121 -3.40 -8.27 -6.63
N ASP A 122 -2.47 -8.28 -7.59
CA ASP A 122 -2.17 -9.46 -8.41
C ASP A 122 -0.94 -10.17 -7.85
N ASP A 123 -1.17 -11.30 -7.17
CA ASP A 123 -0.17 -12.04 -6.41
C ASP A 123 0.61 -13.05 -7.26
N LYS A 124 1.00 -12.68 -8.49
CA LYS A 124 1.79 -13.58 -9.36
C LYS A 124 3.11 -14.03 -8.72
N GLU A 125 3.64 -13.31 -7.74
CA GLU A 125 4.85 -13.69 -6.96
C GLU A 125 4.81 -13.19 -5.50
N LEU A 126 3.86 -13.67 -4.69
CA LEU A 126 4.01 -13.57 -3.23
C LEU A 126 5.12 -14.53 -2.76
N ASN A 127 6.37 -14.09 -2.82
CA ASN A 127 7.45 -14.71 -2.05
C ASN A 127 7.23 -14.39 -0.56
N ILE A 128 6.29 -15.09 0.07
CA ILE A 128 6.07 -15.05 1.51
C ILE A 128 7.31 -15.67 2.17
N LYS A 129 8.34 -14.86 2.39
CA LYS A 129 9.38 -15.19 3.36
C LYS A 129 8.79 -14.95 4.73
N ILE A 130 8.24 -16.01 5.31
CA ILE A 130 7.95 -16.06 6.74
C ILE A 130 9.32 -16.05 7.43
N SER A 131 9.71 -14.91 7.98
CA SER A 131 10.81 -14.82 8.95
C SER A 131 10.35 -15.32 10.31
#